data_AF-A0A327RGH6-F1
#
_entry.id   AF-A0A327RGH6-F1
#
_cell.length_a   1.000
_cell.length_b   1.000
_cell.length_c   1.000
_cell.angle_alpha   90.00
_cell.angle_beta   90.00
_cell.angle_gamma   90.00
#
_symmetry.space_group_name_H-M   'P 1'
#
loop_
_entity.id
_entity.type
_entity.pdbx_description
1 polymer ?
#
loop_
_entity_poly.entity_id
_entity_poly.type
_entity_poly.pdbx_seq_one_letter_code
_entity_poly.pdbx_strand_id
1 'polypeptide(L)'
;MKKLLIVITITFLSVSFGFAQEQDSYKTVASTFQKYFNNGDVEGIYNMFDENFKQVLTLEKTKAYFNDHINMDALGKIKSIVYKDTVRTAHNYTVTFENGVYNAFFMLGDGNKLQSFQMDQITNKQ
;
A
#
# COMPACT_ATOMS: atom_id res chain seq x y z
N MET A 1 44.42 -27.75 34.02
CA MET A 1 43.68 -26.53 34.41
C MET A 1 42.97 -26.00 33.16
N LYS A 2 41.95 -26.69 32.63
CA LYS A 2 40.51 -26.42 32.81
C LYS A 2 40.12 -24.95 33.02
N LYS A 3 39.49 -24.43 31.94
CA LYS A 3 38.38 -23.45 31.90
C LYS A 3 38.75 -22.02 32.27
N LEU A 4 38.82 -21.13 31.26
CA LEU A 4 37.97 -19.93 31.18
C LEU A 4 38.33 -19.12 29.92
N LEU A 5 37.60 -19.32 28.82
CA LEU A 5 37.45 -18.32 27.76
C LEU A 5 36.04 -18.47 27.18
N ILE A 6 35.06 -18.05 27.97
CA ILE A 6 33.78 -17.58 27.45
C ILE A 6 33.99 -16.10 27.22
N VAL A 7 33.64 -15.58 26.04
CA VAL A 7 32.91 -14.30 25.86
C VAL A 7 32.80 -13.98 24.35
N ILE A 8 31.57 -14.16 23.85
CA ILE A 8 30.84 -13.25 22.95
C ILE A 8 31.46 -13.01 21.56
N THR A 9 31.03 -13.80 20.58
CA THR A 9 31.08 -13.39 19.16
C THR A 9 29.82 -13.84 18.41
N ILE A 10 28.63 -13.57 18.99
CA ILE A 10 27.36 -13.70 18.27
C ILE A 10 26.48 -12.53 18.70
N THR A 11 26.53 -11.42 17.97
CA THR A 11 25.50 -10.36 17.97
C THR A 11 25.81 -9.35 16.86
N PHE A 12 25.65 -9.77 15.60
CA PHE A 12 25.60 -8.84 14.46
C PHE A 12 24.64 -9.34 13.36
N LEU A 13 23.54 -9.98 13.75
CA LEU A 13 22.53 -10.50 12.80
C LEU A 13 21.11 -10.18 13.27
N SER A 14 20.75 -8.91 13.44
CA SER A 14 19.39 -8.58 13.91
C SER A 14 18.80 -7.25 13.43
N VAL A 15 19.09 -6.80 12.20
CA VAL A 15 18.42 -5.57 11.67
C VAL A 15 17.71 -5.77 10.33
N SER A 16 17.84 -6.92 9.67
CA SER A 16 17.30 -7.11 8.31
C SER A 16 15.88 -7.67 8.24
N PHE A 17 15.35 -8.25 9.31
CA PHE A 17 14.06 -8.96 9.26
C PHE A 17 12.85 -8.04 9.13
N GLY A 18 12.90 -6.84 9.73
CA GLY A 18 11.79 -5.87 9.67
C GLY A 18 11.55 -5.35 8.25
N PHE A 19 12.62 -4.99 7.54
CA PHE A 19 12.52 -4.42 6.19
C PHE A 19 12.01 -5.42 5.14
N ALA A 20 12.39 -6.70 5.25
CA ALA A 20 11.89 -7.73 4.35
C ALA A 20 10.38 -8.00 4.57
N GLN A 21 9.96 -8.07 5.83
CA GLN A 21 8.55 -8.29 6.19
C GLN A 21 7.66 -7.11 5.77
N GLU A 22 8.15 -5.88 5.91
CA GLU A 22 7.46 -4.68 5.45
C GLU A 22 7.25 -4.72 3.93
N GLN A 23 8.30 -5.00 3.17
CA GLN A 23 8.22 -5.08 1.71
C GLN A 23 7.21 -6.14 1.22
N ASP A 24 7.18 -7.31 1.86
CA ASP A 24 6.21 -8.37 1.57
C ASP A 24 4.77 -7.97 1.90
N SER A 25 4.60 -7.22 3.00
CA SER A 25 3.30 -6.70 3.43
C SER A 25 2.74 -5.69 2.42
N TYR A 26 3.56 -4.73 1.99
CA TYR A 26 3.19 -3.74 0.98
C TYR A 26 2.84 -4.37 -0.37
N LYS A 27 3.60 -5.38 -0.81
CA LYS A 27 3.31 -6.13 -2.04
C LYS A 27 1.96 -6.87 -1.94
N THR A 28 1.67 -7.45 -0.79
CA THR A 28 0.40 -8.15 -0.53
C THR A 28 -0.79 -7.19 -0.55
N VAL A 29 -0.66 -6.04 0.11
CA VAL A 29 -1.69 -4.99 0.13
C VAL A 29 -1.93 -4.46 -1.28
N ALA A 30 -0.89 -4.13 -2.04
CA ALA A 30 -1.04 -3.66 -3.42
C ALA A 30 -1.74 -4.68 -4.34
N SER A 31 -1.37 -5.96 -4.22
CA SER A 31 -2.03 -7.04 -4.98
C SER A 31 -3.50 -7.20 -4.60
N THR A 32 -3.81 -7.06 -3.31
CA THR A 32 -5.19 -7.13 -2.79
C THR A 32 -6.02 -5.95 -3.26
N PHE A 33 -5.46 -4.73 -3.24
CA PHE A 33 -6.08 -3.53 -3.79
C PHE A 33 -6.41 -3.73 -5.28
N GLN A 34 -5.46 -4.21 -6.07
CA GLN A 34 -5.68 -4.49 -7.50
C GLN A 34 -6.83 -5.47 -7.72
N LYS A 35 -6.90 -6.54 -6.92
CA LYS A 35 -7.98 -7.52 -6.99
C LYS A 35 -9.34 -6.88 -6.72
N TYR A 36 -9.47 -6.13 -5.63
CA TYR A 36 -10.75 -5.51 -5.28
C TYR A 36 -11.17 -4.45 -6.30
N PHE A 37 -10.24 -3.60 -6.72
CA PHE A 37 -10.49 -2.60 -7.77
C PHE A 37 -10.99 -3.25 -9.06
N ASN A 38 -10.29 -4.28 -9.55
CA ASN A 38 -10.65 -4.95 -10.81
C ASN A 38 -11.96 -5.74 -10.75
N ASN A 39 -12.45 -6.03 -9.54
CA ASN A 39 -13.74 -6.65 -9.30
C ASN A 39 -14.87 -5.63 -9.03
N GLY A 40 -14.57 -4.32 -9.02
CA GLY A 40 -15.52 -3.28 -8.60
C GLY A 40 -15.89 -3.34 -7.11
N ASP A 41 -15.09 -4.03 -6.29
CA ASP A 41 -15.38 -4.29 -4.88
C ASP A 41 -14.87 -3.15 -3.99
N VAL A 42 -15.60 -2.02 -4.03
CA VAL A 42 -15.26 -0.84 -3.24
C VAL A 42 -15.41 -1.10 -1.72
N GLU A 43 -16.30 -2.01 -1.31
CA GLU A 43 -16.41 -2.46 0.08
C GLU A 43 -15.17 -3.25 0.52
N GLY A 44 -14.63 -4.10 -0.36
CA GLY A 44 -13.35 -4.76 -0.19
C GLY A 44 -12.21 -3.76 0.02
N ILE A 45 -12.15 -2.70 -0.82
CA ILE A 45 -11.17 -1.62 -0.65
C ILE A 45 -11.35 -0.90 0.69
N TYR A 46 -12.57 -0.53 1.06
CA TYR A 46 -12.86 0.10 2.36
C TYR A 46 -12.41 -0.78 3.54
N ASN A 47 -12.56 -2.10 3.42
CA ASN A 47 -12.11 -3.04 4.45
C ASN A 47 -10.59 -3.18 4.57
N MET A 48 -9.82 -2.63 3.62
CA MET A 48 -8.36 -2.53 3.72
C MET A 48 -7.91 -1.37 4.63
N PHE A 49 -8.78 -0.40 4.90
CA PHE A 49 -8.49 0.73 5.78
C PHE A 49 -8.44 0.30 7.25
N ASP A 50 -7.62 1.00 8.04
CA ASP A 50 -7.65 0.86 9.49
C ASP A 50 -8.88 1.56 10.08
N GLU A 51 -9.18 1.29 11.35
CA GLU A 51 -10.41 1.80 11.98
C GLU A 51 -10.42 3.33 12.13
N ASN A 52 -9.26 3.96 12.28
CA ASN A 52 -9.16 5.43 12.35
C ASN A 52 -9.43 6.06 10.98
N PHE A 53 -8.86 5.51 9.92
CA PHE A 53 -9.03 6.01 8.57
C PHE A 53 -10.46 5.80 8.08
N LYS A 54 -11.13 4.69 8.46
CA LYS A 54 -12.57 4.48 8.21
C LYS A 54 -13.47 5.54 8.83
N GLN A 55 -13.09 6.16 9.94
CA GLN A 55 -13.84 7.27 10.54
C GLN A 55 -13.75 8.55 9.70
N VAL A 56 -12.63 8.75 9.00
CA VAL A 56 -12.40 9.91 8.12
C VAL A 56 -13.02 9.67 6.75
N LEU A 57 -12.64 8.55 6.12
CA LEU A 57 -13.11 8.07 4.83
C LEU A 57 -14.11 6.93 5.04
N THR A 58 -15.33 7.32 5.41
CA THR A 58 -16.45 6.39 5.61
C THR A 58 -16.72 5.57 4.34
N LEU A 59 -17.47 4.47 4.46
CA LEU A 59 -17.81 3.65 3.30
C LEU A 59 -18.49 4.46 2.18
N GLU A 60 -19.39 5.37 2.55
CA GLU A 60 -20.06 6.26 1.60
C GLU A 60 -19.06 7.18 0.88
N LYS A 61 -18.15 7.81 1.62
CA LYS A 61 -17.09 8.65 1.02
C LYS A 61 -16.13 7.84 0.18
N THR A 62 -15.88 6.58 0.54
CA THR A 62 -15.04 5.67 -0.25
C THR A 62 -15.72 5.37 -1.59
N LYS A 63 -17.02 5.06 -1.58
CA LYS A 63 -17.83 4.88 -2.80
C LYS A 63 -17.79 6.13 -3.68
N ALA A 64 -18.02 7.31 -3.11
CA ALA A 64 -17.95 8.58 -3.85
C ALA A 64 -16.53 8.85 -4.41
N TYR A 65 -15.48 8.61 -3.62
CA TYR A 65 -14.10 8.78 -4.07
C TYR A 65 -13.78 7.92 -5.30
N PHE A 66 -14.15 6.63 -5.26
CA PHE A 66 -13.85 5.72 -6.36
C PHE A 66 -14.75 5.91 -7.58
N ASN A 67 -16.04 6.20 -7.38
CA ASN A 67 -16.98 6.37 -8.48
C ASN A 67 -16.89 7.75 -9.14
N ASP A 68 -16.70 8.80 -8.35
CA ASP A 68 -16.81 10.17 -8.86
C ASP A 68 -15.44 10.82 -9.07
N HIS A 69 -14.52 10.69 -8.11
CA HIS A 69 -13.21 11.32 -8.19
C HIS A 69 -12.22 10.53 -9.05
N ILE A 70 -12.11 9.23 -8.79
CA ILE A 70 -11.26 8.32 -9.57
C ILE A 70 -11.95 7.89 -10.87
N ASN A 71 -13.28 7.79 -10.88
CA ASN A 71 -14.06 7.31 -12.01
C ASN A 71 -13.58 5.93 -12.49
N MET A 72 -13.72 4.93 -11.60
CA MET A 72 -13.29 3.54 -11.85
C MET A 72 -13.80 2.97 -13.18
N ASP A 73 -15.07 3.25 -13.51
CA ASP A 73 -15.70 2.76 -14.73
C ASP A 73 -15.02 3.30 -15.99
N ALA A 74 -14.64 4.58 -16.00
CA ALA A 74 -13.92 5.18 -17.13
C ALA A 74 -12.46 4.71 -17.22
N LEU A 75 -11.79 4.51 -16.09
CA LEU A 75 -10.39 4.05 -16.07
C LEU A 75 -10.22 2.61 -16.56
N GLY A 76 -11.22 1.76 -16.35
CA GLY A 76 -11.13 0.33 -16.59
C GLY A 76 -10.20 -0.37 -15.60
N LYS A 77 -9.77 -1.59 -15.92
CA LYS A 77 -9.00 -2.43 -14.98
C LYS A 77 -7.57 -1.94 -14.79
N ILE A 78 -7.04 -2.11 -13.57
CA ILE A 78 -5.61 -2.01 -13.27
C ILE A 78 -4.86 -3.14 -13.97
N LYS A 79 -3.90 -2.77 -14.80
CA LYS A 79 -2.93 -3.67 -15.46
C LYS A 79 -1.70 -3.92 -14.61
N SER A 80 -1.18 -2.89 -13.94
CA SER A 80 0.01 -3.01 -13.10
C SER A 80 0.04 -1.97 -11.98
N ILE A 81 0.67 -2.35 -10.87
CA ILE A 81 1.05 -1.48 -9.76
C ILE A 81 2.56 -1.65 -9.57
N VAL A 82 3.33 -0.61 -9.86
CA VAL A 82 4.80 -0.65 -9.86
C VAL A 82 5.31 0.27 -8.76
N TYR A 83 6.08 -0.27 -7.82
CA TYR A 83 6.71 0.51 -6.76
C TYR A 83 7.66 1.55 -7.37
N LYS A 84 7.60 2.78 -6.85
CA LYS A 84 8.43 3.90 -7.31
C LYS A 84 9.48 4.26 -6.27
N ASP A 85 9.05 4.72 -5.11
CA ASP A 85 9.89 5.15 -4.01
C ASP A 85 9.11 5.11 -2.69
N THR A 86 9.82 5.34 -1.58
CA THR A 86 9.23 5.52 -0.26
C THR A 86 9.53 6.93 0.19
N VAL A 87 8.48 7.68 0.55
CA VAL A 87 8.60 9.02 1.13
C VAL A 87 8.09 8.95 2.57
N ARG A 88 8.99 9.17 3.53
CA ARG A 88 8.74 8.93 4.96
C ARG A 88 8.39 7.46 5.22
N THR A 89 7.16 7.16 5.59
CA THR A 89 6.65 5.82 5.94
C THR A 89 5.71 5.26 4.88
N ALA A 90 5.56 5.94 3.74
CA ALA A 90 4.58 5.58 2.74
C ALA A 90 5.23 5.23 1.41
N HIS A 91 4.69 4.19 0.79
CA HIS A 91 5.17 3.68 -0.48
C HIS A 91 4.36 4.30 -1.61
N ASN A 92 5.08 4.89 -2.56
CA ASN A 92 4.51 5.43 -3.78
C ASN A 92 4.58 4.41 -4.89
N TYR A 93 3.52 4.36 -5.69
CA TYR A 93 3.38 3.45 -6.81
C TYR A 93 2.93 4.21 -8.05
N THR A 94 3.38 3.73 -9.21
CA THR A 94 2.72 4.02 -10.49
C THR A 94 1.67 2.95 -10.73
N VAL A 95 0.41 3.36 -10.85
CA VAL A 95 -0.72 2.48 -11.18
C VAL A 95 -1.12 2.71 -12.62
N THR A 96 -1.04 1.66 -13.43
CA THR A 96 -1.44 1.71 -14.84
C THR A 96 -2.79 1.03 -15.00
N PHE A 97 -3.77 1.78 -15.48
CA PHE A 97 -5.11 1.33 -15.85
C PHE A 97 -5.20 1.05 -17.36
N GLU A 98 -6.34 0.54 -17.82
CA GLU A 98 -6.64 0.46 -19.24
C GLU A 98 -6.63 1.83 -19.91
N ASN A 99 -7.22 2.84 -19.26
CA ASN A 99 -7.43 4.17 -19.84
C ASN A 99 -6.75 5.31 -19.05
N GLY A 100 -5.70 5.03 -18.28
CA GLY A 100 -5.01 6.07 -17.52
C GLY A 100 -3.82 5.59 -16.69
N VAL A 101 -3.05 6.55 -16.16
CA VAL A 101 -1.92 6.29 -15.26
C VAL A 101 -2.00 7.23 -14.07
N TYR A 102 -1.88 6.68 -12.86
CA TYR A 102 -1.98 7.40 -11.59
C TYR A 102 -0.74 7.17 -10.74
N ASN A 103 -0.43 8.15 -9.89
CA ASN A 103 0.37 7.89 -8.70
C ASN A 103 -0.58 7.37 -7.61
N ALA A 104 -0.13 6.40 -6.83
CA ALA A 104 -0.81 5.95 -5.61
C ALA A 104 0.14 6.02 -4.43
N PHE A 105 -0.37 6.47 -3.28
CA PHE A 105 0.34 6.57 -2.01
C PHE A 105 -0.33 5.61 -1.03
N PHE A 106 0.40 4.60 -0.56
CA PHE A 106 -0.06 3.68 0.49
C PHE A 106 0.79 3.87 1.75
N MET A 107 0.15 4.13 2.88
CA MET A 107 0.79 4.12 4.19
C MET A 107 0.16 3.01 5.02
N LEU A 108 0.94 1.98 5.34
CA LEU A 108 0.48 0.89 6.19
C LEU A 108 0.72 1.21 7.66
N GLY A 109 -0.25 0.82 8.49
CA GLY A 109 -0.11 0.72 9.92
C GLY A 109 -0.12 -0.73 10.39
N ASP A 110 -0.50 -0.92 11.65
CA ASP A 110 -0.58 -2.23 12.28
C ASP A 110 -1.50 -3.19 11.50
N GLY A 111 -1.11 -4.46 11.45
CA GLY A 111 -1.89 -5.50 10.79
C GLY A 111 -2.01 -5.33 9.26
N ASN A 112 -1.10 -4.57 8.63
CA ASN A 112 -1.07 -4.30 7.19
C ASN A 112 -2.33 -3.59 6.68
N LYS A 113 -2.96 -2.77 7.54
CA LYS A 113 -4.09 -1.91 7.18
C LYS A 113 -3.59 -0.57 6.69
N LEU A 114 -4.32 0.03 5.75
CA LEU A 114 -4.04 1.36 5.22
C LEU A 114 -4.46 2.43 6.26
N GLN A 115 -3.48 3.12 6.83
CA GLN A 115 -3.68 4.31 7.65
C GLN A 115 -3.92 5.57 6.80
N SER A 116 -3.37 5.58 5.59
CA SER A 116 -3.61 6.63 4.60
C SER A 116 -3.50 6.06 3.20
N PHE A 117 -4.33 6.61 2.32
CA PHE A 117 -4.43 6.25 0.92
C PHE A 117 -4.72 7.51 0.11
N GLN A 118 -4.02 7.67 -1.01
CA GLN A 118 -4.31 8.70 -2.00
C GLN A 118 -3.98 8.18 -3.40
N MET A 119 -4.72 8.66 -4.39
CA MET A 119 -4.46 8.42 -5.79
C MET A 119 -4.70 9.68 -6.61
N ASP A 120 -3.74 10.06 -7.45
CA ASP A 120 -3.85 11.23 -8.31
C ASP A 120 -3.41 10.87 -9.74
N GLN A 121 -4.12 11.40 -10.73
CA GLN A 121 -3.76 11.19 -12.13
C GLN A 121 -2.39 11.80 -12.43
N ILE A 122 -1.54 11.06 -13.14
CA ILE A 122 -0.28 11.62 -13.65
C ILE A 122 -0.64 12.56 -14.80
N THR A 123 -0.68 13.85 -14.51
CA THR A 123 -0.74 14.90 -15.52
C THR A 123 0.68 15.33 -15.85
N ASN A 124 1.08 15.15 -17.11
CA ASN A 124 2.28 15.80 -17.61
C ASN A 124 2.00 17.30 -17.58
N LYS A 125 2.54 18.02 -16.59
CA LYS A 125 2.67 19.46 -16.69
C LYS A 125 3.64 19.71 -17.85
N GLN A 126 3.09 20.18 -18.97
CA GLN A 126 3.89 20.84 -20.01
C GLN A 126 4.45 22.15 -19.45
#